data_AF-A0A7J2KK81-F1
#
_entry.id   AF-A0A7J2KK81-F1
#
_cell.length_a   1.000
_cell.length_b   1.000
_cell.length_c   1.000
_cell.angle_alpha   90.00
_cell.angle_beta   90.00
_cell.angle_gamma   90.00
#
_symmetry.space_group_name_H-M   'P 1'
#
loop_
_entity.id
_entity.type
_entity.pdbx_description
1 polymer ?
#
loop_
_entity_poly.entity_id
_entity_poly.type
_entity_poly.pdbx_seq_one_letter_code
_entity_poly.pdbx_strand_id
1 'polypeptide(L)'
;MLLKAFGIIDIIAGLILILRASLSSKVFLILGIILLTKASLGLLKDFASWIDFITGGIFILLTVVSIPSIIGIIVGILIIQKGLFSFL
;
A
#
# COMPACT_ATOMS: atom_id res chain seq x y z
N MET A 1 -0.68 18.96 4.90
CA MET A 1 0.67 18.38 5.16
C MET A 1 0.59 16.87 5.40
N LEU A 2 -0.29 16.42 6.30
CA LEU A 2 -0.48 14.99 6.60
C LEU A 2 -0.85 14.14 5.36
N LEU A 3 -1.72 14.67 4.49
CA LEU A 3 -2.10 14.03 3.21
C LEU A 3 -0.91 13.77 2.27
N LYS A 4 0.02 14.72 2.18
CA LYS A 4 1.23 14.58 1.34
C LYS A 4 2.19 13.54 1.91
N ALA A 5 2.34 13.50 3.24
CA ALA A 5 3.14 12.47 3.91
C ALA A 5 2.56 11.07 3.67
N PHE A 6 1.23 10.93 3.72
CA PHE A 6 0.55 9.70 3.35
C PHE A 6 0.70 9.33 1.87
N GLY A 7 0.79 10.32 0.98
CA GLY A 7 1.13 10.12 -0.42
C GLY A 7 2.52 9.53 -0.64
N ILE A 8 3.51 10.00 0.12
CA ILE A 8 4.87 9.44 0.08
C ILE A 8 4.85 7.96 0.48
N ILE A 9 4.12 7.62 1.55
CA ILE A 9 4.00 6.24 2.03
C ILE A 9 3.36 5.36 0.96
N ASP A 10 2.31 5.83 0.28
CA ASP A 10 1.64 5.12 -0.83
C ASP A 10 2.60 4.81 -1.98
N ILE A 11 3.43 5.79 -2.37
CA ILE A 11 4.41 5.62 -3.44
C ILE A 11 5.48 4.61 -3.04
N ILE A 12 6.02 4.70 -1.81
CA ILE A 12 7.02 3.76 -1.30
C ILE A 12 6.43 2.34 -1.26
N ALA A 13 5.21 2.18 -0.73
CA ALA A 13 4.50 0.92 -0.68
C ALA A 13 4.32 0.31 -2.07
N GLY A 14 3.91 1.11 -3.06
CA GLY A 14 3.74 0.63 -4.42
C GLY A 14 5.05 0.24 -5.10
N LEU A 15 6.13 1.02 -4.89
CA LEU A 15 7.46 0.67 -5.41
C LEU A 15 7.95 -0.66 -4.83
N ILE A 16 7.73 -0.91 -3.54
CA ILE A 16 8.09 -2.17 -2.90
C ILE A 16 7.35 -3.36 -3.53
N LEU A 17 6.07 -3.19 -3.86
CA LEU A 17 5.28 -4.24 -4.53
C LEU A 17 5.73 -4.49 -5.98
N ILE A 18 6.00 -3.42 -6.75
CA ILE A 18 6.41 -3.54 -8.16
C ILE A 18 7.81 -4.13 -8.27
N LEU A 19 8.76 -3.63 -7.49
CA LEU A 19 10.15 -4.07 -7.52
C LEU A 19 10.36 -5.42 -6.84
N ARG A 20 9.31 -5.95 -6.19
CA ARG A 20 9.34 -7.18 -5.41
C ARG A 20 10.54 -7.18 -4.45
N ALA A 21 10.72 -6.05 -3.76
CA ALA A 21 11.89 -5.82 -2.94
C ALA A 21 12.00 -6.91 -1.85
N SER A 22 13.17 -7.53 -1.74
CA SER A 22 13.50 -8.51 -0.69
C SER A 22 13.72 -7.78 0.63
N LEU A 23 12.63 -7.34 1.26
CA LEU A 23 12.65 -6.67 2.56
C LEU A 23 12.31 -7.63 3.69
N SER A 24 12.68 -7.25 4.91
CA SER A 24 12.30 -8.00 6.12
C SER A 24 10.78 -8.05 6.25
N SER A 25 10.25 -9.19 6.71
CA SER A 25 8.82 -9.37 7.01
C SER A 25 8.28 -8.28 7.96
N LYS A 26 9.13 -7.74 8.84
CA LYS A 26 8.77 -6.61 9.72
C LYS A 26 8.39 -5.35 8.94
N VAL A 27 9.07 -5.07 7.83
CA VAL A 27 8.79 -3.89 6.99
C VAL A 27 7.43 -4.04 6.32
N PHE A 28 7.14 -5.22 5.77
CA PHE A 28 5.83 -5.52 5.19
C PHE A 28 4.71 -5.40 6.23
N LEU A 29 4.94 -5.92 7.43
CA LEU A 29 3.97 -5.86 8.52
C LEU A 29 3.69 -4.41 8.94
N ILE A 30 4.73 -3.59 9.11
CA ILE A 30 4.61 -2.16 9.46
C ILE A 30 3.85 -1.41 8.37
N LEU A 31 4.23 -1.56 7.10
CA LEU A 31 3.54 -0.89 5.99
C LEU A 31 2.09 -1.35 5.87
N GLY A 32 1.84 -2.65 6.06
CA GLY A 32 0.49 -3.22 6.07
C GLY A 32 -0.38 -2.59 7.15
N ILE A 33 0.10 -2.50 8.40
CA ILE A 33 -0.63 -1.88 9.50
C ILE A 33 -0.89 -0.39 9.23
N ILE A 34 0.12 0.34 8.73
CA ILE A 34 -0.04 1.78 8.43
C ILE A 34 -1.13 1.99 7.38
N LEU A 35 -1.12 1.20 6.29
CA LEU A 35 -2.11 1.30 5.23
C LEU A 35 -3.51 0.90 5.72
N LEU A 36 -3.65 -0.17 6.51
CA LEU A 36 -4.94 -0.56 7.09
C LEU A 36 -5.48 0.51 8.05
N THR A 37 -4.61 1.09 8.87
CA THR A 37 -5.00 2.19 9.76
C THR A 37 -5.47 3.39 8.94
N LYS A 38 -4.74 3.73 7.87
CA LYS A 38 -5.14 4.81 6.96
C LYS A 38 -6.47 4.51 6.24
N ALA A 39 -6.69 3.27 5.80
CA ALA A 39 -7.96 2.83 5.23
C ALA A 39 -9.12 3.02 6.22
N SER A 40 -8.89 2.72 7.51
CA SER A 40 -9.90 2.89 8.56
C SER A 40 -10.23 4.35 8.84
N LEU A 41 -9.28 5.27 8.72
CA LEU A 41 -9.53 6.72 8.81
C LEU A 41 -10.44 7.21 7.67
N GLY A 42 -10.32 6.61 6.49
CA GLY A 42 -11.22 6.85 5.35
C GLY A 42 -12.55 6.10 5.42
N LEU A 43 -12.79 5.31 6.49
CA LEU A 43 -14.02 4.54 6.74
C LEU A 43 -14.48 3.66 5.57
N LEU A 44 -13.58 3.27 4.66
CA LEU A 44 -13.92 2.51 3.44
C LEU A 44 -14.98 3.19 2.56
N LYS A 45 -15.18 4.51 2.71
CA LYS A 45 -16.22 5.25 1.97
C LYS A 45 -15.83 5.50 0.51
N ASP A 46 -14.53 5.66 0.27
CA ASP A 46 -14.02 6.06 -1.03
C ASP A 46 -13.14 4.98 -1.65
N PHE A 47 -13.10 4.91 -2.98
CA PHE A 47 -12.24 3.98 -3.71
C PHE A 47 -10.77 4.05 -3.27
N ALA A 48 -10.29 5.24 -2.93
CA ALA A 48 -8.95 5.44 -2.38
C ALA A 48 -8.70 4.67 -1.07
N SER A 49 -9.69 4.61 -0.17
CA SER A 49 -9.58 3.86 1.10
C SER A 49 -9.65 2.34 0.88
N TRP A 50 -10.35 1.88 -0.17
CA TRP A 50 -10.32 0.48 -0.59
C TRP A 50 -8.96 0.05 -1.14
N ILE A 51 -8.28 0.92 -1.90
CA ILE A 51 -6.90 0.66 -2.36
C ILE A 51 -5.96 0.49 -1.17
N ASP A 52 -6.06 1.35 -0.15
CA ASP A 52 -5.25 1.22 1.07
C ASP A 52 -5.52 -0.11 1.78
N PHE A 53 -6.79 -0.50 1.90
CA PHE A 53 -7.18 -1.74 2.55
C PHE A 53 -6.61 -2.97 1.85
N ILE A 54 -6.79 -3.05 0.53
CA ILE A 54 -6.29 -4.17 -0.29
C ILE A 54 -4.76 -4.23 -0.24
N THR A 55 -4.10 -3.09 -0.40
CA THR A 55 -2.63 -3.03 -0.37
C THR A 55 -2.10 -3.42 1.00
N GLY A 56 -2.72 -2.91 2.08
CA GLY A 56 -2.36 -3.26 3.45
C GLY A 56 -2.54 -4.76 3.73
N GLY A 57 -3.65 -5.34 3.28
CA GLY A 57 -3.89 -6.78 3.36
C GLY A 57 -2.86 -7.61 2.59
N ILE A 58 -2.49 -7.19 1.38
CA ILE A 58 -1.43 -7.83 0.58
C ILE A 58 -0.08 -7.78 1.30
N PHE A 59 0.27 -6.66 1.90
CA PHE A 59 1.50 -6.54 2.70
C PHE A 59 1.53 -7.50 3.89
N ILE A 60 0.41 -7.64 4.61
CA ILE A 60 0.32 -8.63 5.69
C ILE A 60 0.41 -10.05 5.14
N LEU A 61 -0.30 -10.37 4.05
CA LEU A 61 -0.26 -11.69 3.45
C LEU A 61 1.14 -12.06 2.95
N LEU A 62 1.90 -11.11 2.39
CA LEU A 62 3.29 -11.31 1.98
C LEU A 62 4.22 -11.77 3.12
N THR A 63 3.84 -11.58 4.38
CA THR A 63 4.60 -12.11 5.53
C THR A 63 4.44 -13.62 5.73
N VAL A 64 3.39 -14.21 5.16
CA VAL A 64 3.03 -15.63 5.34
C VAL A 64 3.10 -16.41 4.03
N VAL A 65 2.71 -15.80 2.92
CA VAL A 65 2.56 -16.46 1.61
C VAL A 65 3.17 -15.63 0.48
N SER A 66 3.77 -16.31 -0.49
CA SER A 66 4.26 -15.67 -1.72
C SER A 66 3.10 -15.36 -2.66
N ILE A 67 2.83 -14.08 -2.89
CA ILE A 67 1.80 -13.62 -3.83
C ILE A 67 2.36 -13.59 -5.27
N PRO A 68 1.56 -13.94 -6.29
CA PRO A 68 1.92 -13.77 -7.71
C PRO A 68 2.37 -12.34 -8.03
N SER A 69 3.48 -12.21 -8.76
CA SER A 69 4.08 -10.91 -9.11
C SER A 69 3.11 -9.98 -9.83
N ILE A 70 2.23 -10.53 -10.68
CA ILE A 70 1.26 -9.73 -11.43
C ILE A 70 0.27 -8.98 -10.52
N ILE A 71 -0.11 -9.58 -9.38
CA ILE A 71 -0.98 -8.94 -8.39
C ILE A 71 -0.23 -7.78 -7.73
N GLY A 72 1.04 -8.01 -7.35
CA GLY A 72 1.90 -6.97 -6.79
C GLY A 72 2.07 -5.78 -7.74
N ILE A 73 2.28 -6.03 -9.03
CA ILE A 73 2.42 -4.98 -10.05
C ILE A 73 1.12 -4.18 -10.18
N ILE A 74 -0.03 -4.84 -10.34
CA ILE A 74 -1.33 -4.17 -10.51
C ILE A 74 -1.63 -3.28 -9.30
N VAL A 75 -1.52 -3.84 -8.10
CA VAL A 75 -1.82 -3.11 -6.86
C VAL A 75 -0.79 -2.00 -6.61
N GLY A 76 0.48 -2.26 -6.93
CA GLY A 76 1.54 -1.28 -6.85
C GLY A 76 1.30 -0.06 -7.75
N ILE A 77 0.82 -0.27 -8.98
CA ILE A 77 0.45 0.83 -9.89
C ILE A 77 -0.73 1.62 -9.31
N LEU A 78 -1.77 0.95 -8.81
CA LEU A 78 -2.96 1.61 -8.25
C LEU A 78 -2.61 2.49 -7.05
N ILE A 79 -1.77 2.01 -6.13
CA ILE A 79 -1.39 2.78 -4.95
C ILE A 79 -0.43 3.93 -5.29
N ILE A 80 0.49 3.77 -6.26
CA ILE A 80 1.32 4.88 -6.75
C ILE A 80 0.47 5.96 -7.39
N GLN A 81 -0.47 5.59 -8.27
CA GLN A 81 -1.37 6.53 -8.92
C GLN A 81 -2.15 7.35 -7.88
N LYS A 82 -2.69 6.67 -6.86
CA LYS A 82 -3.33 7.32 -5.73
C LYS A 82 -2.38 8.23 -4.95
N GLY A 83 -1.16 7.77 -4.67
CA GLY A 83 -0.14 8.54 -3.97
C GLY A 83 0.17 9.84 -4.71
N LEU A 84 0.33 9.80 -6.03
CA LEU A 84 0.52 10.99 -6.88
C LEU A 84 -0.67 11.95 -6.82
N PHE A 85 -1.91 11.44 -6.83
CA PHE A 85 -3.11 12.29 -6.68
C PHE A 85 -3.16 13.05 -5.35
N SER A 86 -2.51 12.57 -4.30
CA SER A 86 -2.45 13.30 -3.01
C SER A 86 -1.55 14.56 -3.04
N PHE A 87 -0.76 14.74 -4.10
CA PHE A 87 0.10 15.91 -4.28
C PHE A 87 -0.52 16.98 -5.19
N LEU A 88 -1.50 16.61 -6.00
CA LEU A 88 -2.33 17.52 -6.81
C LEU A 88 -3.36 18.21 -5.92
#